data_AF-A0A9E1R9C9-F1
#
_entry.id   AF-A0A9E1R9C9-F1
#
_cell.length_a   1.000
_cell.length_b   1.000
_cell.length_c   1.000
_cell.angle_alpha   90.00
_cell.angle_beta   90.00
_cell.angle_gamma   90.00
#
_symmetry.space_group_name_H-M   'P 1'
#
loop_
_entity.id
_entity.type
_entity.pdbx_description
1 polymer ?
#
loop_
_entity_poly.entity_id
_entity_poly.type
_entity_poly.pdbx_seq_one_letter_code
_entity_poly.pdbx_strand_id
1 'polypeptide(L)' 'MTEQQPAYVLHSRPWRESSVIADLFTLKQGRVSVMIKGAQKNQGKQPAKRALVQPFTPLMVSFTGRGELRTSVQ' A
#
# COMPACT_ATOMS: atom_id res chain seq x y z
N MET A 1 3.16 -4.95 -17.22
CA MET A 1 4.21 -4.90 -16.19
C MET A 1 4.04 -3.61 -15.43
N THR A 2 3.69 -3.65 -14.16
CA THR A 2 3.57 -2.44 -13.32
C THR A 2 4.95 -2.07 -12.82
N GLU A 3 5.42 -0.91 -13.22
CA GLU A 3 6.75 -0.40 -12.86
C GLU A 3 6.80 -0.03 -11.38
N GLN A 4 7.87 -0.44 -10.70
CA GLN A 4 8.10 -0.11 -9.30
C GLN A 4 8.46 1.38 -9.18
N GLN A 5 7.96 2.05 -8.16
CA GLN A 5 8.26 3.46 -7.94
C GLN A 5 8.34 3.82 -6.46
N PRO A 6 9.06 4.90 -6.11
CA PRO A 6 9.06 5.44 -4.76
C PRO A 6 7.68 5.97 -4.36
N ALA A 7 7.30 5.72 -3.11
CA ALA A 7 6.08 6.24 -2.51
C ALA A 7 6.19 6.39 -0.99
N TYR A 8 5.29 7.20 -0.44
CA TYR A 8 5.06 7.33 1.00
C TYR A 8 3.60 7.02 1.32
N VAL A 9 3.35 6.43 2.49
CA VAL A 9 1.98 6.30 3.04
C VAL A 9 1.58 7.64 3.65
N LEU A 10 0.46 8.20 3.19
CA LEU A 10 -0.15 9.39 3.77
C LEU A 10 -1.10 9.00 4.91
N HIS A 11 -1.99 8.05 4.63
CA HIS A 11 -2.98 7.55 5.57
C HIS A 11 -3.31 6.10 5.27
N SER A 12 -3.68 5.35 6.30
CA SER A 12 -4.11 3.97 6.16
C SER A 12 -5.30 3.69 7.06
N ARG A 13 -6.28 2.94 6.55
CA ARG A 13 -7.47 2.54 7.32
C ARG A 13 -7.74 1.04 7.19
N PRO A 14 -8.14 0.36 8.29
CA PRO A 14 -8.60 -1.02 8.23
C PRO A 14 -9.66 -1.23 7.15
N TRP A 15 -9.56 -2.35 6.44
CA TRP A 15 -10.53 -2.81 5.47
C TRP A 15 -10.86 -4.28 5.74
N ARG A 16 -11.87 -4.81 5.04
CA ARG A 16 -12.44 -6.15 5.27
C ARG A 16 -11.37 -7.24 5.46
N GLU A 17 -11.71 -8.17 6.34
CA GLU A 17 -10.87 -9.29 6.79
C GLU A 17 -9.58 -8.84 7.48
N SER A 18 -8.50 -8.73 6.70
CA SER A 18 -7.14 -8.42 7.17
C SER A 18 -6.44 -7.43 6.23
N SER A 19 -7.23 -6.78 5.39
CA SER A 19 -6.76 -5.86 4.38
C SER A 19 -6.74 -4.44 4.92
N VAL A 20 -5.97 -3.57 4.28
CA VAL A 20 -5.93 -2.14 4.58
C VAL A 20 -6.08 -1.38 3.28
N ILE A 21 -6.78 -0.24 3.33
CA ILE A 21 -6.70 0.76 2.27
C ILE A 21 -5.66 1.80 2.70
N ALA A 22 -4.65 2.01 1.88
CA ALA A 22 -3.61 3.01 2.07
C ALA A 22 -3.68 4.05 0.95
N ASP A 23 -3.64 5.32 1.33
CA ASP A 23 -3.44 6.43 0.41
C ASP A 23 -1.94 6.68 0.31
N LEU A 24 -1.40 6.49 -0.90
CA LEU A 24 0.01 6.65 -1.20
C LEU A 24 0.27 7.94 -1.95
N PHE A 25 1.36 8.62 -1.61
CA PHE A 25 1.94 9.66 -2.45
C PHE A 25 3.08 9.05 -3.25
N THR A 26 2.87 8.91 -4.56
CA THR A 26 3.76 8.20 -5.49
C THR A 26 4.49 9.18 -6.39
N LEU A 27 5.72 8.84 -6.78
CA LEU A 27 6.53 9.72 -7.62
C LEU A 27 5.92 9.95 -9.01
N LYS A 28 5.34 8.91 -9.64
CA LYS A 28 4.92 8.98 -11.05
C LYS A 28 3.43 9.24 -11.24
N GLN A 29 2.57 8.86 -10.29
CA GLN A 29 1.11 9.01 -10.43
C GLN A 29 0.47 9.91 -9.37
N GLY A 30 1.27 10.58 -8.52
CA GLY A 30 0.75 11.44 -7.46
C GLY A 30 0.02 10.62 -6.39
N ARG A 31 -1.15 11.09 -5.95
CA ARG A 31 -1.94 10.40 -4.91
C ARG A 31 -2.70 9.20 -5.49
N VAL A 32 -2.49 8.03 -4.92
CA VAL A 32 -3.16 6.78 -5.33
C VAL A 32 -3.65 6.02 -4.10
N SER A 33 -4.92 5.60 -4.10
CA SER A 33 -5.47 4.70 -3.08
C SER A 33 -5.25 3.24 -3.49
N VAL A 34 -4.64 2.45 -2.59
CA VAL A 34 -4.36 1.03 -2.81
C VAL A 34 -4.95 0.17 -1.69
N MET A 35 -5.48 -0.99 -2.04
CA MET A 35 -5.82 -2.06 -1.11
C MET A 35 -4.64 -3.01 -0.95
N ILE A 36 -4.18 -3.18 0.28
CA ILE A 36 -3.10 -4.10 0.67
C ILE A 36 -3.72 -5.29 1.39
N LYS A 37 -3.66 -6.47 0.76
CA LYS A 37 -4.22 -7.70 1.34
C LYS A 37 -3.34 -8.27 2.44
N GLY A 38 -3.95 -8.59 3.57
CA GLY A 38 -3.26 -9.24 4.69
C GLY A 38 -2.25 -8.35 5.41
N ALA A 39 -2.38 -7.02 5.30
CA ALA A 39 -1.58 -6.07 6.07
C ALA A 39 -1.78 -6.23 7.58
N GLN A 40 -2.97 -6.67 8.01
CA GLN A 40 -3.30 -6.84 9.43
C GLN A 40 -3.08 -8.26 9.95
N LYS A 41 -3.02 -9.27 9.08
CA LYS A 41 -3.15 -10.68 9.49
C LYS A 41 -2.00 -11.21 10.34
N ASN A 42 -0.87 -10.49 10.44
CA ASN A 42 0.33 -10.96 11.13
C ASN A 42 1.27 -9.79 11.48
N GLN A 43 0.80 -8.79 12.24
CA GLN A 43 1.64 -7.65 12.62
C GLN A 43 2.97 -8.04 13.31
N GLY A 44 3.11 -9.28 13.81
CA GLY A 44 4.37 -9.79 14.38
C GLY A 44 5.24 -10.69 13.48
N LYS A 45 4.70 -11.29 12.39
CA LYS A 45 5.44 -12.30 11.58
C LYS A 45 5.87 -11.80 10.20
N GLN A 46 5.39 -10.63 9.77
CA GLN A 46 5.64 -10.09 8.42
C GLN A 46 6.02 -8.60 8.49
N PRO A 47 7.26 -8.27 8.90
CA PRO A 47 7.70 -6.90 9.14
C PRO A 47 7.61 -6.02 7.88
N ALA A 48 7.80 -6.59 6.68
CA ALA A 48 7.65 -5.85 5.43
C ALA A 48 6.24 -5.25 5.25
N LYS A 49 5.18 -5.92 5.73
CA LYS A 49 3.81 -5.40 5.65
C LYS A 49 3.50 -4.33 6.68
N ARG A 50 4.27 -4.23 7.77
CA ARG A 50 4.16 -3.10 8.72
C ARG A 50 4.59 -1.79 8.07
N ALA A 51 5.63 -1.80 7.24
CA ALA A 51 6.07 -0.62 6.51
C ALA A 51 4.98 -0.08 5.57
N LEU A 52 4.15 -0.96 5.00
CA LEU A 52 3.03 -0.58 4.12
C LEU A 52 1.88 0.15 4.84
N VAL A 53 1.90 0.19 6.17
CA VAL A 53 0.88 0.82 7.02
C VAL A 53 1.44 1.95 7.90
N GLN A 54 2.76 2.17 7.89
CA GLN A 54 3.37 3.24 8.66
C GLN A 54 3.54 4.51 7.82
N PRO A 55 2.98 5.65 8.24
CA PRO A 55 3.23 6.93 7.60
C PRO A 55 4.71 7.26 7.53
N PHE A 56 5.10 7.98 6.48
CA PHE A 56 6.46 8.50 6.29
C PHE A 56 7.58 7.45 6.19
N THR A 57 7.23 6.17 6.01
CA THR A 57 8.21 5.16 5.61
C THR A 57 8.41 5.24 4.09
N PRO A 58 9.65 5.37 3.59
CA PRO A 58 9.91 5.29 2.16
C PRO A 58 9.64 3.87 1.67
N LEU A 59 8.82 3.75 0.62
CA LEU A 59 8.42 2.47 0.04
C LEU A 59 8.73 2.44 -1.44
N MET A 60 9.06 1.27 -1.95
CA MET A 60 9.00 0.99 -3.39
C MET A 60 7.74 0.17 -3.66
N VAL A 61 6.83 0.72 -4.44
CA VAL A 61 5.50 0.13 -4.67
C VAL A 61 5.26 -0.14 -6.14
N SER A 62 4.56 -1.23 -6.41
CA SER A 62 3.87 -1.46 -7.67
C SER A 62 2.41 -1.81 -7.37
N PHE A 63 1.49 -1.45 -8.26
CA PHE A 63 0.08 -1.74 -8.06
C PHE A 63 -0.62 -1.92 -9.40
N THR A 64 -1.53 -2.89 -9.44
CA THR A 64 -2.33 -3.22 -10.60
C THR A 64 -3.80 -2.87 -10.36
N GLY A 65 -4.58 -2.77 -11.43
CA GLY A 65 -6.01 -2.47 -11.38
C GLY A 65 -6.39 -1.22 -12.16
N ARG A 66 -7.67 -1.17 -12.57
CA ARG A 66 -8.30 -0.02 -13.23
C ARG A 66 -9.34 0.57 -12.28
N GLY A 67 -9.49 1.89 -12.26
CA GLY A 67 -10.40 2.61 -11.36
C GLY A 67 -9.70 3.29 -10.18
N GLU A 68 -10.50 3.83 -9.26
CA GLU A 68 -10.04 4.69 -8.15
C GLU A 68 -9.31 3.93 -7.04
N LEU A 69 -9.60 2.64 -6.86
CA LEU A 69 -8.94 1.77 -5.87
C LEU A 69 -8.10 0.69 -6.57
N ARG A 70 -6.77 0.77 -6.42
CA ARG A 70 -5.84 -0.22 -6.99
C ARG A 70 -5.49 -1.31 -5.98
N THR A 71 -4.92 -2.42 -6.44
CA THR A 71 -4.39 -3.47 -5.56
C THR A 71 -2.87 -3.41 -5.56
N SER A 72 -2.26 -3.34 -4.37
CA SER A 72 -0.79 -3.38 -4.27
C SER A 72 -0.26 -4.76 -4.63
N VAL A 73 0.76 -4.81 -5.48
CA VAL A 73 1.59 -6.00 -5.71
C VAL A 73 2.97 -5.64 -5.19
N GLN A 74 3.41 -6.36 -4.16
CA GLN A 74 4.72 -6.15 -3.55
C GLN A 74 5.83 -6.33 -4.59
#